data_AF-A0A958DW84-F1
#
_entry.id   AF-A0A958DW84-F1
#
_cell.length_a   1.000
_cell.length_b   1.000
_cell.length_c   1.000
_cell.angle_alpha   90.00
_cell.angle_beta   90.00
_cell.angle_gamma   90.00
#
_symmetry.space_group_name_H-M   'P 1'
#
loop_
_entity.id
_entity.type
_entity.pdbx_description
1 polymer ?
#
loop_
_entity_poly.entity_id
_entity_poly.type
_entity_poly.pdbx_seq_one_letter_code
_entity_poly.pdbx_strand_id
1 'polypeptide(L)'
;NDVLLVPNAALRFQPSEAEMTAFRERRQKEMEALPDSVRERRSGRGDGGNRGGDFAGRGGNSARGGRSGSDFKQVWFIDDAGNLAMAMMRAGSTDGSNTEIARSRNLEEGMKVITGTSSGTTETSTRRQQSGGFGPPRRGF
;
A
#
# COMPACT_ATOMS: atom_id res chain seq x y z
N ASN A 1 -20.69 -14.34 -7.57
CA ASN A 1 -20.17 -13.44 -6.52
C ASN A 1 -18.74 -13.17 -6.88
N ASP A 2 -18.53 -12.13 -7.65
CA ASP A 2 -17.21 -11.67 -8.04
C ASP A 2 -16.67 -10.80 -6.90
N VAL A 3 -15.43 -11.06 -6.51
CA VAL A 3 -14.79 -10.47 -5.35
C VAL A 3 -13.46 -9.91 -5.77
N LEU A 4 -13.22 -8.64 -5.43
CA LEU A 4 -11.93 -8.00 -5.64
C LEU A 4 -10.90 -8.56 -4.67
N LEU A 5 -9.75 -8.96 -5.21
CA LEU A 5 -8.60 -9.45 -4.43
C LEU A 5 -7.45 -8.47 -4.56
N VAL A 6 -6.78 -8.21 -3.43
CA VAL A 6 -5.52 -7.46 -3.39
C VAL A 6 -4.41 -8.36 -2.86
N PRO A 7 -3.22 -8.37 -3.50
CA PRO A 7 -2.07 -9.09 -2.96
C PRO A 7 -1.66 -8.52 -1.60
N ASN A 8 -1.32 -9.40 -0.66
CA ASN A 8 -0.88 -8.99 0.68
C ASN A 8 0.39 -8.13 0.64
N ALA A 9 1.23 -8.31 -0.39
CA ALA A 9 2.41 -7.48 -0.63
C ALA A 9 2.05 -6.00 -0.86
N ALA A 10 0.94 -5.71 -1.55
CA ALA A 10 0.52 -4.34 -1.82
C ALA A 10 0.04 -3.61 -0.55
N LEU A 11 -0.56 -4.34 0.39
CA LEU A 11 -0.96 -3.81 1.70
C LEU A 11 0.23 -3.39 2.56
N ARG A 12 1.44 -3.85 2.22
CA ARG A 12 2.68 -3.59 2.95
C ARG A 12 3.59 -2.61 2.23
N PHE A 13 3.24 -2.23 1.00
CA PHE A 13 4.04 -1.31 0.21
C PHE A 13 4.08 0.07 0.86
N GLN A 14 5.29 0.62 0.94
CA GLN A 14 5.54 1.98 1.41
C GLN A 14 6.30 2.71 0.30
N PRO A 15 5.68 3.73 -0.33
CA PRO A 15 6.37 4.54 -1.33
C PRO A 15 7.59 5.22 -0.73
N SER A 16 8.56 5.52 -1.58
CA SER A 16 9.70 6.33 -1.19
C SER A 16 9.27 7.72 -0.74
N GLU A 17 10.15 8.41 -0.01
CA GLU A 17 9.89 9.78 0.44
C GLU A 17 9.64 10.73 -0.73
N ALA A 18 10.39 10.60 -1.81
CA ALA A 18 10.22 11.39 -3.02
C ALA A 18 8.82 11.20 -3.65
N GLU A 19 8.37 9.95 -3.77
CA GLU A 19 7.04 9.63 -4.31
C GLU A 19 5.91 10.12 -3.39
N MET A 20 6.10 10.00 -2.06
CA MET A 20 5.16 10.55 -1.09
C MET A 20 5.06 12.08 -1.17
N THR A 21 6.18 12.78 -1.36
CA THR A 21 6.19 14.23 -1.52
C THR A 21 5.45 14.65 -2.78
N ALA A 22 5.76 14.01 -3.92
CA ALA A 22 5.05 14.26 -5.18
C ALA A 22 3.54 13.98 -5.06
N PHE A 23 3.16 12.91 -4.36
CA PHE A 23 1.76 12.61 -4.06
C PHE A 23 1.10 13.72 -3.23
N ARG A 24 1.75 14.19 -2.16
CA ARG A 24 1.21 15.24 -1.29
C ARG A 24 1.06 16.57 -2.03
N GLU A 25 2.06 16.98 -2.80
CA GLU A 25 2.01 18.20 -3.59
C GLU A 25 0.87 18.17 -4.62
N ARG A 26 0.70 17.03 -5.31
CA ARG A 26 -0.41 16.88 -6.26
C ARG A 26 -1.76 16.95 -5.56
N ARG A 27 -1.90 16.25 -4.43
CA ARG A 27 -3.12 16.28 -3.61
C ARG A 27 -3.43 17.67 -3.09
N GLN A 28 -2.41 18.43 -2.70
CA GLN A 28 -2.57 19.82 -2.28
C GLN A 28 -3.07 20.68 -3.43
N LYS A 29 -2.44 20.59 -4.62
CA LYS A 29 -2.87 21.32 -5.82
C LYS A 29 -4.30 20.97 -6.23
N GLU A 30 -4.67 19.69 -6.19
CA GLU A 30 -6.05 19.25 -6.43
C GLU A 30 -7.00 19.92 -5.43
N MET A 31 -6.65 19.95 -4.14
CA MET A 31 -7.46 20.58 -3.12
C MET A 31 -7.55 22.09 -3.28
N GLU A 32 -6.46 22.75 -3.71
CA GLU A 32 -6.37 24.18 -4.02
C GLU A 32 -7.22 24.56 -5.24
N ALA A 33 -7.31 23.68 -6.23
CA ALA A 33 -8.13 23.83 -7.42
C ALA A 33 -9.63 23.61 -7.18
N LEU A 34 -10.04 23.07 -6.02
CA LEU A 34 -11.46 22.90 -5.69
C LEU A 34 -12.13 24.26 -5.40
N PRO A 35 -13.37 24.49 -5.88
CA PRO A 35 -14.16 25.65 -5.51
C PRO A 35 -14.38 25.74 -4.00
N ASP A 36 -14.45 26.96 -3.46
CA ASP A 36 -14.59 27.20 -2.01
C ASP A 36 -15.80 26.48 -1.41
N SER A 37 -16.92 26.40 -2.14
CA SER A 37 -18.13 25.69 -1.69
C SER A 37 -17.94 24.17 -1.56
N VAL A 38 -16.98 23.57 -2.27
CA VAL A 38 -16.61 22.16 -2.13
C VAL A 38 -15.59 22.00 -1.02
N ARG A 39 -14.64 22.94 -0.90
CA ARG A 39 -13.64 22.97 0.17
C ARG A 39 -14.29 23.10 1.55
N GLU A 40 -15.25 24.02 1.71
CA GLU A 40 -15.99 24.28 2.94
C GLU A 40 -16.86 23.08 3.34
N ARG A 41 -17.50 22.40 2.39
CA ARG A 41 -18.23 21.15 2.66
C ARG A 41 -17.32 20.01 3.07
N ARG A 42 -16.07 20.01 2.59
CA ARG A 42 -15.07 18.99 2.91
C ARG A 42 -14.38 19.27 4.25
N SER A 43 -14.18 20.53 4.64
CA SER A 43 -13.69 20.91 5.96
C SER A 43 -14.78 20.85 7.04
N GLY A 44 -16.04 21.15 6.68
CA GLY A 44 -17.20 21.16 7.59
C GLY A 44 -17.73 19.78 7.99
N ARG A 45 -17.25 18.68 7.39
CA ARG A 45 -17.44 17.30 7.90
C ARG A 45 -16.26 16.80 8.73
N GLY A 46 -15.43 17.72 9.23
CA GLY A 46 -14.25 17.44 10.04
C GLY A 46 -14.23 18.14 11.41
N ASP A 47 -15.35 18.73 11.85
CA ASP A 47 -15.46 19.33 13.18
C ASP A 47 -15.77 18.25 14.22
N GLY A 48 -14.72 17.53 14.56
CA GLY A 48 -14.74 16.37 15.46
C GLY A 48 -13.33 15.83 15.68
N GLY A 49 -12.34 16.73 15.76
CA GLY A 49 -11.00 16.45 16.23
C GLY A 49 -10.07 15.75 15.23
N ASN A 50 -9.48 16.49 14.30
CA ASN A 50 -8.03 16.39 14.13
C ASN A 50 -7.48 17.58 13.36
N ARG A 51 -6.34 18.08 13.84
CA ARG A 51 -5.53 19.12 13.22
C ARG A 51 -5.34 18.80 11.74
N GLY A 52 -5.73 19.74 10.87
CA GLY A 52 -5.13 19.85 9.56
C GLY A 52 -3.62 20.06 9.78
N GLY A 53 -2.80 19.12 9.32
CA GLY A 53 -1.35 19.24 9.45
C GLY A 53 -0.54 17.94 9.35
N ASP A 54 -1.12 16.75 9.57
CA ASP A 54 -0.32 15.54 9.83
C ASP A 54 -0.53 14.37 8.83
N PHE A 55 -0.87 14.65 7.56
CA PHE A 55 -0.70 13.66 6.47
C PHE A 55 0.63 13.84 5.72
N ALA A 56 1.56 14.60 6.32
CA ALA A 56 2.88 14.89 5.80
C ALA A 56 3.97 14.64 6.85
N GLY A 57 3.95 13.48 7.50
CA GLY A 57 5.00 13.14 8.45
C GLY A 57 4.82 11.75 8.98
N ARG A 58 5.93 11.02 9.08
CA ARG A 58 6.06 9.72 9.75
C ARG A 58 5.74 8.49 8.88
N GLY A 59 6.72 8.16 8.03
CA GLY A 59 7.24 6.80 8.11
C GLY A 59 7.58 6.51 9.59
N GLY A 60 6.88 5.56 10.19
CA GLY A 60 7.10 5.25 11.61
C GLY A 60 5.89 4.59 12.26
N ASN A 61 5.99 3.27 12.34
CA ASN A 61 5.61 2.46 13.49
C ASN A 61 4.87 3.24 14.59
N SER A 62 3.55 3.32 14.48
CA SER A 62 2.70 3.90 15.53
C SER A 62 1.75 2.82 16.04
N ALA A 63 2.34 1.81 16.68
CA ALA A 63 1.70 1.15 17.80
C ALA A 63 1.64 2.18 18.94
N ARG A 64 0.43 2.69 19.25
CA ARG A 64 -0.13 2.92 20.60
C ARG A 64 -1.29 3.92 20.55
N GLY A 65 -2.49 3.41 20.83
CA GLY A 65 -3.46 4.09 21.70
C GLY A 65 -4.45 5.05 21.05
N GLY A 66 -5.48 4.51 20.39
CA GLY A 66 -6.69 5.25 20.02
C GLY A 66 -7.74 4.30 19.44
N ARG A 67 -8.53 3.64 20.30
CA ARG A 67 -9.59 2.72 19.90
C ARG A 67 -10.78 3.52 19.36
N SER A 68 -10.85 3.73 18.05
CA SER A 68 -12.11 3.87 17.30
C SER A 68 -11.88 3.76 15.79
N GLY A 69 -12.30 2.63 15.20
CA GLY A 69 -13.09 2.69 13.97
C GLY A 69 -12.41 2.89 12.61
N SER A 70 -11.28 2.22 12.31
CA SER A 70 -10.96 2.02 10.91
C SER A 70 -10.34 0.65 10.65
N ASP A 71 -11.20 -0.33 10.37
CA ASP A 71 -10.81 -1.58 9.69
C ASP A 71 -10.26 -1.33 8.27
N PHE A 72 -10.11 -0.05 7.88
CA PHE A 72 -9.61 0.32 6.57
C PHE A 72 -8.08 0.29 6.55
N LYS A 73 -7.57 -0.42 5.56
CA LYS A 73 -6.18 -0.43 5.11
C LYS A 73 -6.05 0.48 3.89
N GLN A 74 -4.84 0.95 3.66
CA GLN A 74 -4.50 1.73 2.49
C GLN A 74 -3.84 0.84 1.43
N VAL A 75 -4.16 1.11 0.17
CA VAL A 75 -3.56 0.46 -1.00
C VAL A 75 -3.03 1.55 -1.91
N TRP A 76 -1.77 1.40 -2.30
CA TRP A 76 -1.16 2.22 -3.32
C TRP A 76 -1.35 1.60 -4.69
N PHE A 77 -1.70 2.44 -5.66
CA PHE A 77 -1.92 2.04 -7.04
C PHE A 77 -1.41 3.13 -7.99
N ILE A 78 -1.27 2.77 -9.26
CA ILE A 78 -0.97 3.73 -10.32
C ILE A 78 -2.27 4.06 -11.03
N ASP A 79 -2.61 5.35 -11.11
CA ASP A 79 -3.77 5.83 -11.85
C ASP A 79 -3.55 5.79 -13.37
N ASP A 80 -4.60 6.05 -14.15
CA ASP A 80 -4.53 6.03 -15.62
C ASP A 80 -3.56 7.08 -16.19
N ALA A 81 -3.27 8.13 -15.43
CA ALA A 81 -2.29 9.14 -15.79
C ALA A 81 -0.84 8.76 -15.40
N GLY A 82 -0.64 7.57 -14.84
CA GLY A 82 0.68 7.07 -14.45
C GLY A 82 1.18 7.59 -13.10
N ASN A 83 0.31 8.22 -12.29
CA ASN A 83 0.71 8.78 -11.02
C ASN A 83 0.43 7.83 -9.86
N LEU A 84 1.28 7.91 -8.83
CA LEU A 84 1.03 7.23 -7.56
C LEU A 84 -0.23 7.78 -6.91
N ALA A 85 -1.21 6.91 -6.64
CA ALA A 85 -2.46 7.22 -5.97
C ALA A 85 -2.70 6.26 -4.78
N MET A 86 -3.59 6.66 -3.87
CA MET A 86 -3.92 5.89 -2.68
C MET A 86 -5.44 5.74 -2.53
N ALA A 87 -5.87 4.51 -2.26
CA ALA A 87 -7.25 4.20 -1.94
C ALA A 87 -7.34 3.54 -0.55
N MET A 88 -8.45 3.78 0.13
CA MET A 88 -8.78 3.11 1.39
C MET A 88 -9.72 1.94 1.10
N MET A 89 -9.43 0.81 1.72
CA MET A 89 -10.25 -0.40 1.63
C MET A 89 -10.39 -1.10 2.97
N ARG A 90 -11.53 -1.74 3.21
CA ARG A 90 -11.72 -2.67 4.31
C ARG A 90 -11.29 -4.06 3.87
N ALA A 91 -10.39 -4.67 4.61
CA ALA A 91 -9.99 -6.06 4.39
C ALA A 91 -11.11 -7.02 4.80
N GLY A 92 -11.35 -8.02 3.95
CA GLY A 92 -12.20 -9.19 4.21
C GLY A 92 -11.36 -10.41 4.55
N SER A 93 -11.78 -11.57 4.02
CA SER A 93 -11.07 -12.84 4.21
C SER A 93 -9.70 -12.84 3.50
N THR A 94 -8.73 -13.58 4.03
CA THR A 94 -7.42 -13.77 3.37
C THR A 94 -7.16 -15.25 3.13
N ASP A 95 -6.57 -15.56 1.98
CA ASP A 95 -6.15 -16.91 1.60
C ASP A 95 -4.64 -17.17 1.90
N GLY A 96 -3.99 -16.21 2.58
CA GLY A 96 -2.56 -16.23 2.89
C GLY A 96 -1.70 -15.41 1.89
N SER A 97 -2.10 -15.32 0.63
CA SER A 97 -1.37 -14.57 -0.41
C SER A 97 -2.09 -13.27 -0.80
N ASN A 98 -3.42 -13.32 -0.83
CA ASN A 98 -4.32 -12.24 -1.17
C ASN A 98 -5.30 -11.98 -0.02
N THR A 99 -5.84 -10.77 -0.01
CA THR A 99 -6.92 -10.36 0.88
C THR A 99 -8.09 -9.88 0.03
N GLU A 100 -9.29 -10.31 0.38
CA GLU A 100 -10.54 -9.83 -0.18
C GLU A 100 -10.77 -8.36 0.17
N ILE A 101 -11.27 -7.59 -0.80
CA ILE A 101 -11.74 -6.24 -0.59
C ILE A 101 -13.21 -6.29 -0.17
N ALA A 102 -13.47 -6.29 1.13
CA ALA A 102 -14.84 -6.29 1.65
C ALA A 102 -15.59 -5.00 1.32
N ARG A 103 -14.88 -3.85 1.32
CA ARG A 103 -15.38 -2.54 0.89
C ARG A 103 -14.22 -1.67 0.40
N SER A 104 -14.42 -0.87 -0.62
CA SER A 104 -13.43 0.11 -1.08
C SER A 104 -14.06 1.47 -1.35
N ARG A 105 -13.23 2.51 -1.34
CA ARG A 105 -13.52 3.76 -2.02
C ARG A 105 -12.53 3.88 -3.17
N ASN A 106 -13.04 3.99 -4.40
CA ASN A 106 -12.22 4.21 -5.59
C ASN A 106 -11.25 3.05 -5.92
N LEU A 107 -11.64 1.79 -5.66
CA LEU A 107 -10.96 0.61 -6.21
C LEU A 107 -11.93 -0.17 -7.09
N GLU A 108 -11.48 -0.51 -8.28
CA GLU A 108 -12.24 -1.21 -9.31
C GLU A 108 -11.40 -2.35 -9.91
N GLU A 109 -12.06 -3.25 -10.64
CA GLU A 109 -11.39 -4.34 -11.35
C GLU A 109 -10.41 -3.79 -12.39
N GLY A 110 -9.26 -4.44 -12.53
CA GLY A 110 -8.23 -4.06 -13.51
C GLY A 110 -7.26 -2.96 -13.07
N MET A 111 -7.47 -2.32 -11.92
CA MET A 111 -6.53 -1.34 -11.37
C MET A 111 -5.17 -1.98 -11.02
N LYS A 112 -4.09 -1.26 -11.30
CA LYS A 112 -2.71 -1.72 -11.05
C LYS A 112 -2.24 -1.29 -9.67
N VAL A 113 -2.27 -2.21 -8.72
CA VAL A 113 -1.74 -2.01 -7.36
C VAL A 113 -0.23 -2.25 -7.31
N ILE A 114 0.45 -1.57 -6.39
CA ILE A 114 1.90 -1.68 -6.24
C ILE A 114 2.24 -2.71 -5.17
N THR A 115 2.93 -3.79 -5.53
CA THR A 115 3.33 -4.86 -4.60
C THR A 115 4.75 -4.72 -4.06
N GLY A 116 5.55 -3.78 -4.58
CA GLY A 116 6.95 -3.57 -4.20
C GLY A 116 7.69 -2.72 -5.22
N THR A 117 8.86 -2.21 -4.84
CA THR A 117 9.82 -1.59 -5.75
C THR A 117 10.94 -2.59 -6.03
N SER A 118 11.20 -2.86 -7.32
CA SER A 118 12.41 -3.56 -7.71
C SER A 118 13.56 -2.54 -7.75
N SER A 119 14.29 -2.40 -6.64
CA SER A 119 15.64 -1.83 -6.72
C SER A 119 16.45 -2.81 -7.56
N GLY A 120 16.73 -2.45 -8.81
CA GLY A 120 17.47 -3.30 -9.74
C GLY A 120 18.90 -3.52 -9.27
N THR A 121 19.09 -4.47 -8.36
CA THR A 121 20.23 -5.37 -8.43
C THR A 121 19.65 -6.67 -8.96
N THR A 122 19.85 -6.92 -10.25
CA THR A 122 19.62 -8.23 -10.86
C THR A 122 20.57 -9.22 -10.20
N GLU A 123 20.24 -9.70 -9.01
CA GLU A 123 20.81 -10.95 -8.53
C GLU A 123 20.07 -12.05 -9.29
N THR A 124 20.69 -12.47 -10.39
CA THR A 124 20.45 -13.75 -11.05
C THR A 124 20.40 -14.82 -9.96
N SER A 125 19.19 -15.16 -9.50
CA SER A 125 18.94 -16.34 -8.70
C SER A 125 19.23 -17.54 -9.58
N THR A 126 20.51 -17.88 -9.67
CA THR A 126 20.96 -19.17 -10.17
C THR A 126 20.41 -20.17 -9.17
N ARG A 127 19.27 -20.76 -9.52
CA ARG A 127 18.76 -21.97 -8.90
C ARG A 127 19.86 -23.01 -9.07
N ARG A 128 20.78 -23.08 -8.11
CA ARG A 128 21.60 -24.27 -7.90
C ARG A 128 20.64 -25.34 -7.40
N GLN A 129 20.06 -26.04 -8.37
CA GLN A 129 19.72 -27.44 -8.25
C GLN A 129 20.88 -28.10 -7.51
N GLN A 130 20.71 -28.36 -6.22
CA GLN A 130 21.54 -29.34 -5.53
C GLN A 130 21.07 -30.70 -6.00
N SER A 131 21.44 -31.02 -7.24
CA SER A 131 21.55 -32.38 -7.74
C SER A 131 22.55 -33.11 -6.85
N GLY A 132 22.18 -34.32 -6.44
CA GLY A 132 23.01 -35.20 -5.65
C GLY A 132 24.40 -35.41 -6.27
N GLY A 133 25.36 -35.62 -5.39
CA GLY A 133 26.73 -36.03 -5.68
C GLY A 133 27.41 -36.29 -4.34
N PHE A 134 27.34 -37.51 -3.81
CA PHE A 134 28.44 -38.48 -3.90
C PHE A 134 29.80 -37.87 -3.57
N GLY A 135 30.27 -38.12 -2.33
CA GLY A 135 31.63 -37.85 -1.87
C GLY A 135 32.00 -38.74 -0.68
N PRO A 136 33.05 -39.58 -0.76
CA PRO A 136 33.52 -40.51 0.30
C PRO A 136 34.61 -39.85 1.19
N PRO A 137 35.34 -40.53 2.12
CA PRO A 137 35.07 -41.68 3.02
C PRO A 137 35.47 -41.38 4.51
N ARG A 138 35.60 -42.47 5.33
CA ARG A 138 36.42 -42.69 6.56
C ARG A 138 35.60 -42.72 7.86
N ARG A 139 35.79 -43.68 8.79
CA ARG A 139 37.05 -44.18 9.36
C ARG A 139 36.78 -45.48 10.12
N GLY A 140 37.65 -46.48 9.96
CA GLY A 140 37.53 -47.77 10.63
C GLY A 140 37.75 -47.70 12.14
N PHE A 141 37.07 -48.61 12.83
CA PHE A 141 37.47 -49.31 14.04
C PHE A 141 36.98 -50.76 13.92
#